data_AF-A0AAW5C6A7-F1
#
_entry.id   AF-A0AAW5C6A7-F1
#
_cell.length_a   1.000
_cell.length_b   1.000
_cell.length_c   1.000
_cell.angle_alpha   90.00
_cell.angle_beta   90.00
_cell.angle_gamma   90.00
#
_symmetry.space_group_name_H-M   'P 1'
#
loop_
_entity.id
_entity.type
_entity.pdbx_description
1 polymer ?
#
loop_
_entity_poly.entity_id
_entity_poly.type
_entity_poly.pdbx_seq_one_letter_code
_entity_poly.pdbx_strand_id
1 'polypeptide(L)'
;YIMMMTAENTMEKRAELKGYNIMVDCTDCHTIIVFRFEQELAGTDRQVDYARSVLANKVFKVNEVAGMMLSNRRMTSDEYHNGIASLINELSSLTDAKYIIEHVK
;
A
#
# COMPACT_ATOMS: atom_id res chain seq x y z
N TYR A 1 5.11 -11.98 9.23
CA TYR A 1 5.50 -10.56 9.27
C TYR A 1 4.32 -9.75 8.81
N ILE A 2 3.91 -8.74 9.58
CA ILE A 2 2.78 -7.88 9.25
C ILE A 2 3.28 -6.87 8.20
N MET A 3 2.78 -6.98 6.96
CA MET A 3 3.20 -6.13 5.82
C MET A 3 2.53 -4.74 5.81
N MET A 4 1.52 -4.55 6.66
CA MET A 4 0.72 -3.34 6.81
C MET A 4 0.39 -3.10 8.29
N MET A 5 0.63 -1.90 8.80
CA MET A 5 0.22 -1.47 10.14
C MET A 5 -0.42 -0.09 10.11
N THR A 6 -1.11 0.28 11.18
CA THR A 6 -1.60 1.64 11.40
C THR A 6 -0.76 2.34 12.46
N ALA A 7 -0.66 3.66 12.36
CA ALA A 7 0.04 4.50 13.33
C ALA A 7 -0.61 5.89 13.41
N GLU A 8 -0.26 6.68 14.43
CA GLU A 8 -0.71 8.06 14.53
C GLU A 8 -0.10 8.93 13.42
N ASN A 9 -0.91 9.86 12.91
CA ASN A 9 -0.51 10.81 11.88
C ASN A 9 0.20 12.03 12.49
N THR A 10 1.36 11.81 13.09
CA THR A 10 2.24 12.87 13.62
C THR A 10 3.52 12.96 12.81
N MET A 11 4.20 14.11 12.89
CA MET A 11 5.49 14.29 12.20
C MET A 11 6.55 13.33 12.75
N GLU A 12 6.54 13.13 14.07
CA GLU A 12 7.44 12.24 14.79
C GLU A 12 7.28 10.79 14.32
N LYS A 13 6.03 10.28 14.26
CA LYS A 13 5.78 8.92 13.77
C LYS A 13 6.12 8.76 12.29
N ARG A 14 5.86 9.75 11.45
CA ARG A 14 6.29 9.71 10.04
C ARG A 14 7.81 9.66 9.90
N ALA A 15 8.55 10.35 10.77
CA ALA A 15 10.02 10.32 10.76
C ALA A 15 10.58 8.97 11.20
N GLU A 16 9.99 8.34 12.21
CA GLU A 16 10.37 6.98 12.67
C GLU A 16 10.17 5.92 11.56
N LEU A 17 9.15 6.11 10.71
CA LEU A 17 8.76 5.17 9.65
C LEU A 17 9.46 5.44 8.30
N LYS A 18 10.64 6.08 8.32
CA LYS A 18 11.42 6.36 7.12
C LYS A 18 11.76 5.06 6.38
N GLY A 19 11.41 5.00 5.09
CA GLY A 19 11.62 3.82 4.24
C GLY A 19 10.39 2.94 4.05
N TYR A 20 9.29 3.23 4.77
CA TYR A 20 7.98 2.66 4.50
C TYR A 20 7.18 3.54 3.53
N ASN A 21 6.20 2.94 2.86
CA ASN A 21 5.15 3.68 2.18
C ASN A 21 4.10 4.09 3.21
N ILE A 22 3.67 5.36 3.16
CA ILE A 22 2.75 5.94 4.14
C ILE A 22 1.60 6.62 3.40
N MET A 23 0.37 6.31 3.78
CA MET A 23 -0.84 7.01 3.35
C MET A 23 -1.70 7.40 4.54
N VAL A 24 -2.46 8.49 4.42
CA VAL A 24 -3.46 8.87 5.43
C VAL A 24 -4.64 7.93 5.30
N ASP A 25 -5.16 7.46 6.43
CA ASP A 25 -6.38 6.66 6.46
C ASP A 25 -7.57 7.53 6.03
N CYS A 26 -8.30 7.08 5.01
CA CYS A 26 -9.44 7.82 4.47
C CYS A 26 -10.65 7.85 5.42
N THR A 27 -10.64 7.06 6.49
CA THR A 27 -11.69 6.97 7.50
C THR A 27 -11.38 7.83 8.74
N ASP A 28 -10.10 8.11 9.00
CA ASP A 28 -9.63 8.96 10.10
C ASP A 28 -8.32 9.68 9.74
N CYS A 29 -8.37 11.00 9.64
CA CYS A 29 -7.20 11.80 9.29
C CYS A 29 -6.10 11.83 10.37
N HIS A 30 -6.39 11.38 11.60
CA HIS A 30 -5.40 11.24 12.68
C HIS A 30 -4.62 9.93 12.60
N THR A 31 -4.97 9.05 11.66
CA THR A 31 -4.35 7.75 11.46
C THR A 31 -3.65 7.70 10.10
N ILE A 32 -2.49 7.02 10.06
CA ILE A 32 -1.81 6.63 8.83
C ILE A 32 -1.78 5.11 8.68
N ILE A 33 -1.88 4.66 7.45
CA ILE A 33 -1.59 3.28 7.04
C ILE A 33 -0.17 3.23 6.50
N VAL A 34 0.60 2.27 6.99
CA VAL A 34 2.02 2.11 6.75
C VAL A 34 2.25 0.72 6.19
N PHE A 35 2.97 0.61 5.07
CA PHE A 35 3.20 -0.69 4.43
C PHE A 35 4.53 -0.75 3.67
N ARG A 36 5.00 -1.97 3.43
CA ARG A 36 6.20 -2.23 2.61
C ARG A 36 6.13 -3.62 1.97
N PHE A 37 6.64 -3.73 0.76
CA PHE A 37 6.82 -4.99 0.04
C PHE A 37 8.22 -5.55 0.31
N GLU A 38 8.29 -6.60 1.11
CA GLU A 38 9.55 -7.23 1.54
C GLU A 38 9.75 -8.63 0.96
N GLN A 39 8.81 -9.11 0.13
CA GLN A 39 8.97 -10.39 -0.54
C GLN A 39 10.19 -10.40 -1.46
N GLU A 40 10.79 -11.58 -1.61
CA GLU A 40 11.88 -11.81 -2.54
C GLU A 40 11.35 -11.77 -3.97
N LEU A 41 11.97 -10.92 -4.80
CA LEU A 41 11.58 -10.75 -6.20
C LEU A 41 12.68 -11.28 -7.11
N ALA A 42 12.31 -12.16 -8.05
CA ALA A 42 13.17 -12.58 -9.13
C ALA A 42 13.32 -11.45 -10.16
N GLY A 43 14.57 -11.07 -10.45
CA GLY A 43 14.91 -10.03 -11.41
C GLY A 43 16.26 -9.39 -11.10
N THR A 44 16.69 -8.47 -11.95
CA THR A 44 17.83 -7.58 -11.65
C THR A 44 17.45 -6.57 -10.57
N ASP A 45 18.41 -6.06 -9.80
CA ASP A 45 18.16 -5.04 -8.76
C ASP A 45 17.31 -3.87 -9.27
N ARG A 46 17.61 -3.39 -10.49
CA ARG A 46 16.85 -2.31 -11.12
C ARG A 46 15.39 -2.69 -11.42
N GLN A 47 15.13 -3.94 -11.83
CA GLN A 47 13.77 -4.43 -12.03
C GLN A 47 13.04 -4.60 -10.70
N VAL A 48 13.72 -5.11 -9.67
CA VAL A 48 13.17 -5.29 -8.33
C VAL A 48 12.76 -3.95 -7.73
N ASP A 49 13.62 -2.95 -7.79
CA ASP A 49 13.33 -1.59 -7.30
C ASP A 49 12.14 -0.97 -8.04
N TYR A 50 12.11 -1.11 -9.36
CA TYR A 50 11.00 -0.58 -10.16
C TYR A 50 9.69 -1.33 -9.89
N ALA A 51 9.73 -2.66 -9.76
CA ALA A 51 8.58 -3.48 -9.41
C ALA A 51 8.00 -3.07 -8.06
N ARG A 52 8.83 -2.86 -7.02
CA ARG A 52 8.37 -2.38 -5.71
C ARG A 52 7.67 -1.02 -5.80
N SER A 53 8.20 -0.10 -6.62
CA SER A 53 7.55 1.18 -6.93
C SER A 53 6.19 0.98 -7.61
N VAL A 54 6.08 0.07 -8.57
CA VAL A 54 4.81 -0.26 -9.25
C VAL A 54 3.78 -0.80 -8.25
N LEU A 55 4.16 -1.72 -7.37
CA LEU A 55 3.27 -2.26 -6.33
C LEU A 55 2.78 -1.14 -5.39
N ALA A 56 3.69 -0.29 -4.90
CA ALA A 56 3.32 0.82 -4.01
C ALA A 56 2.35 1.80 -4.70
N ASN A 57 2.65 2.17 -5.95
CA ASN A 57 1.77 3.06 -6.73
C ASN A 57 0.38 2.45 -6.95
N LYS A 58 0.26 1.13 -7.11
CA LYS A 58 -1.04 0.46 -7.20
C LYS A 58 -1.86 0.65 -5.93
N VAL A 59 -1.24 0.46 -4.76
CA VAL A 59 -1.91 0.67 -3.46
C VAL A 59 -2.35 2.12 -3.30
N PHE A 60 -1.48 3.10 -3.61
CA PHE A 60 -1.83 4.52 -3.51
C PHE A 60 -3.02 4.91 -4.40
N LYS A 61 -3.04 4.44 -5.64
CA LYS A 61 -4.17 4.68 -6.56
C LYS A 61 -5.47 4.08 -6.04
N VAL A 62 -5.43 2.84 -5.55
CA VAL A 62 -6.63 2.20 -4.98
C VAL A 62 -7.11 2.94 -3.74
N ASN A 63 -6.19 3.39 -2.87
CA ASN A 63 -6.53 4.21 -1.71
C ASN A 63 -7.24 5.51 -2.08
N GLU A 64 -6.76 6.22 -3.12
CA GLU A 64 -7.42 7.44 -3.63
C GLU A 64 -8.85 7.15 -4.11
N VAL A 65 -9.04 6.09 -4.91
CA VAL A 65 -10.37 5.69 -5.39
C VAL A 65 -11.27 5.26 -4.24
N ALA A 66 -10.75 4.49 -3.30
CA ALA A 66 -11.52 4.02 -2.14
C ALA A 66 -11.92 5.19 -1.23
N GLY A 67 -11.05 6.19 -1.05
CA GLY A 67 -11.38 7.45 -0.38
C GLY A 67 -12.54 8.19 -1.03
N MET A 68 -12.58 8.26 -2.38
CA MET A 68 -13.73 8.81 -3.10
C MET A 68 -15.01 7.95 -2.95
N MET A 69 -14.88 6.63 -2.84
CA MET A 69 -16.03 5.75 -2.61
C MET A 69 -16.59 5.91 -1.19
N LEU A 70 -15.72 6.04 -0.18
CA LEU A 70 -16.08 6.35 1.20
C LEU A 70 -16.83 7.69 1.29
N SER A 71 -16.29 8.75 0.67
CA SER A 71 -16.93 10.08 0.70
C SER A 71 -18.31 10.09 0.06
N ASN A 72 -18.51 9.24 -0.96
CA ASN A 72 -19.78 9.07 -1.66
C ASN A 72 -20.72 8.03 -1.02
N ARG A 73 -20.37 7.48 0.16
CA ARG A 73 -21.13 6.42 0.87
C ARG A 73 -21.38 5.17 0.03
N ARG A 74 -20.47 4.89 -0.91
CA ARG A 74 -20.48 3.70 -1.80
C ARG A 74 -19.59 2.58 -1.28
N MET A 75 -18.92 2.80 -0.15
CA MET A 75 -18.04 1.88 0.55
C MET A 75 -18.14 2.21 2.04
N THR A 76 -18.13 1.17 2.87
CA THR A 76 -18.05 1.27 4.34
C THR A 76 -16.61 1.33 4.82
N SER A 77 -16.39 1.75 6.07
CA SER A 77 -15.05 1.73 6.69
C SER A 77 -14.45 0.32 6.67
N ASP A 78 -15.23 -0.69 7.01
CA ASP A 78 -14.76 -2.09 7.06
C ASP A 78 -14.38 -2.60 5.66
N GLU A 79 -15.18 -2.29 4.63
CA GLU A 79 -14.84 -2.64 3.24
C GLU A 79 -13.56 -1.95 2.78
N TYR A 80 -13.33 -0.70 3.18
CA TYR A 80 -12.11 0.03 2.89
C TYR A 80 -10.89 -0.64 3.53
N HIS A 81 -10.91 -0.86 4.85
CA HIS A 81 -9.78 -1.43 5.57
C HIS A 81 -9.47 -2.86 5.10
N ASN A 82 -10.50 -3.69 4.95
CA ASN A 82 -10.35 -5.05 4.44
C ASN A 82 -9.85 -5.06 2.99
N GLY A 83 -10.33 -4.14 2.15
CA GLY A 83 -9.91 -4.01 0.76
C GLY A 83 -8.44 -3.64 0.62
N ILE A 84 -7.97 -2.65 1.39
CA ILE A 84 -6.56 -2.24 1.40
C ILE A 84 -5.65 -3.37 1.91
N ALA A 85 -6.03 -4.01 3.02
CA ALA A 85 -5.26 -5.14 3.56
C ALA A 85 -5.20 -6.32 2.57
N SER A 86 -6.33 -6.66 1.94
CA SER A 86 -6.40 -7.73 0.94
C SER A 86 -5.54 -7.43 -0.29
N LEU A 87 -5.58 -6.19 -0.78
CA LEU A 87 -4.75 -5.76 -1.91
C LEU A 87 -3.27 -5.89 -1.60
N ILE A 88 -2.81 -5.42 -0.43
CA ILE A 88 -1.40 -5.51 -0.04
C ILE A 88 -0.97 -6.98 0.05
N ASN A 89 -1.80 -7.84 0.63
CA ASN A 89 -1.52 -9.28 0.72
C ASN A 89 -1.44 -9.94 -0.66
N GLU A 90 -2.37 -9.63 -1.57
CA GLU A 90 -2.37 -10.15 -2.94
C GLU A 90 -1.11 -9.71 -3.69
N LEU A 91 -0.78 -8.43 -3.67
CA LEU A 91 0.41 -7.88 -4.32
C LEU A 91 1.71 -8.46 -3.75
N SER A 92 1.72 -8.80 -2.45
CA SER A 92 2.87 -9.40 -1.79
C SER A 92 3.10 -10.87 -2.18
N SER A 93 2.10 -11.53 -2.78
CA SER A 93 2.24 -12.88 -3.34
C SER A 93 2.99 -12.90 -4.68
N LEU A 94 3.16 -11.73 -5.33
CA LEU A 94 3.88 -11.62 -6.59
C LEU A 94 5.39 -11.62 -6.35
N THR A 95 6.08 -12.57 -6.98
CA THR A 95 7.53 -12.79 -6.80
C THR A 95 8.36 -12.57 -8.07
N ASP A 96 7.74 -12.20 -9.21
CA ASP A 96 8.45 -11.95 -10.48
C ASP A 96 8.40 -10.45 -10.83
N ALA A 97 9.57 -9.80 -10.85
CA ALA A 97 9.65 -8.38 -11.10
C ALA A 97 9.18 -7.98 -12.51
N LYS A 98 9.47 -8.79 -13.53
CA LYS A 98 9.06 -8.53 -14.92
C LYS A 98 7.54 -8.60 -15.03
N TYR A 99 6.93 -9.65 -14.46
CA TYR A 99 5.48 -9.81 -14.44
C TYR A 99 4.80 -8.61 -13.79
N ILE A 100 5.28 -8.19 -12.61
CA ILE A 100 4.75 -7.02 -11.88
C ILE A 100 4.78 -5.76 -12.76
N ILE A 101 5.94 -5.48 -13.38
CA ILE A 101 6.15 -4.31 -14.23
C ILE A 101 5.18 -4.28 -15.42
N GLU A 102 4.88 -5.44 -15.98
CA GLU A 102 4.06 -5.58 -17.19
C GLU A 102 2.56 -5.56 -16.87
N HIS A 103 2.13 -6.13 -15.74
CA HIS A 103 0.71 -6.50 -15.52
C HIS A 103 -0.01 -5.78 -14.37
N VAL A 104 0.70 -5.13 -13.43
CA VAL A 104 0.06 -4.59 -12.20
C VAL A 104 -0.45 -3.14 -12.35
N LYS A 105 -0.22 -2.48 -13.48
CA LYS A 105 -0.41 -1.02 -13.68
C LYS A 105 -1.80 -0.46 -13.34
#